data_AF-A0A7X1ZNK3-F1
#
_entry.id   AF-A0A7X1ZNK3-F1
#
_cell.length_a   1.000
_cell.length_b   1.000
_cell.length_c   1.000
_cell.angle_alpha   90.00
_cell.angle_beta   90.00
_cell.angle_gamma   90.00
#
_symmetry.space_group_name_H-M   'P 1'
#
loop_
_entity.id
_entity.type
_entity.pdbx_description
1 polymer ?
#
loop_
_entity_poly.entity_id
_entity_poly.type
_entity_poly.pdbx_seq_one_letter_code
_entity_poly.pdbx_strand_id
1 'polypeptide(L)'
;MLSCHRLFPQKQTAGKQSHLGRIASFLANTKNFPYNTEIESILTFTATDPGRFVRNVASDSTSITLRQHHSFIQLPDSNYKPRIYDPRSNFSGMTYMDFATPVEEPVIKRFISRHRLHKKDPKAKISDPVKPIIYYIDRGAPEPLRSALIEGASWWNEAFEAIGYKNAFQAKLLSKGADPMDIRYNLINWVHRSTRGWSYGSSVMDPRTGEIIKGHVALGSLRVRQDFLIAEGLIADYEEGKKVSPEMLEMALARIRQLSCHEVGHTLGMGHNYASSVNNRASVMDYPHPLVKIKEDGSLDLSDAYDTGIGEWDKVSIAYGYQDFPEGVDEEKDLKAILNRAFSRGLYFLASQDAGPGSAHPLANVWDNGRHPVDELERIMKIRSIALKNFSEKKIRVNAPLATLEEVLVPVYMFHRYQVEAASSVLGGLYFNHTLRGDVQKNPEIVPASEQRRALDVLL
;
A
#
# COMPACT_ATOMS: atom_id res chain seq x y z
N MET A 1 15.78 11.83 -22.92
CA MET A 1 16.51 11.23 -21.78
C MET A 1 15.79 9.92 -21.45
N LEU A 2 16.44 8.76 -21.65
CA LEU A 2 15.82 7.44 -21.47
C LEU A 2 15.66 7.14 -19.96
N SER A 3 14.43 7.00 -19.49
CA SER A 3 14.16 6.49 -18.13
C SER A 3 14.01 4.98 -18.20
N CYS A 4 15.02 4.24 -17.77
CA CYS A 4 14.99 2.78 -17.71
C CYS A 4 14.59 2.35 -16.29
N HIS A 5 13.32 1.96 -16.10
CA HIS A 5 12.88 1.37 -14.84
C HIS A 5 13.37 -0.09 -14.77
N ARG A 6 14.49 -0.33 -14.08
CA ARG A 6 14.99 -1.69 -13.82
C ARG A 6 14.27 -2.27 -12.59
N LEU A 7 13.43 -3.27 -12.82
CA LEU A 7 12.77 -4.05 -11.75
C LEU A 7 13.66 -5.14 -11.12
N PHE A 8 14.98 -5.13 -11.34
CA PHE A 8 15.90 -6.08 -10.71
C PHE A 8 17.21 -5.39 -10.31
N PRO A 9 17.66 -5.49 -9.03
CA PRO A 9 19.01 -5.13 -8.67
C PRO A 9 19.97 -6.15 -9.31
N GLN A 10 20.73 -5.68 -10.31
CA GLN A 10 21.63 -6.45 -11.16
C GLN A 10 22.77 -7.20 -10.44
N LYS A 11 22.89 -7.07 -9.11
CA LYS A 11 24.07 -7.54 -8.35
C LYS A 11 23.84 -8.67 -7.34
N GLN A 12 22.61 -9.08 -7.06
CA GLN A 12 22.38 -10.11 -6.02
C GLN A 12 21.98 -11.50 -6.53
N THR A 13 21.62 -11.64 -7.81
CA THR A 13 21.13 -12.92 -8.37
C THR A 13 22.11 -13.60 -9.33
N ALA A 14 23.06 -12.87 -9.89
CA ALA A 14 24.14 -13.43 -10.69
C ALA A 14 25.38 -13.63 -9.81
N GLY A 15 25.96 -14.83 -9.80
CA GLY A 15 27.25 -15.08 -9.17
C GLY A 15 28.35 -14.17 -9.74
N LYS A 16 29.53 -14.18 -9.12
CA LYS A 16 30.65 -13.26 -9.47
C LYS A 16 31.14 -13.37 -10.94
N GLN A 17 30.60 -14.28 -11.76
CA GLN A 17 30.95 -14.50 -13.17
C GLN A 17 29.74 -14.98 -14.00
N SER A 18 28.76 -14.12 -14.26
CA SER A 18 27.74 -14.38 -15.29
C SER A 18 28.06 -13.59 -16.56
N HIS A 19 28.01 -14.25 -17.72
CA HIS A 19 28.22 -13.61 -19.02
C HIS A 19 26.92 -13.63 -19.83
N LEU A 20 26.59 -12.50 -20.47
CA LEU A 20 25.50 -12.45 -21.43
C LEU A 20 25.93 -13.18 -22.70
N GLY A 21 25.38 -14.37 -22.94
CA GLY A 21 25.80 -15.24 -24.03
C GLY A 21 25.00 -15.04 -25.31
N ARG A 22 23.67 -14.91 -25.21
CA ARG A 22 22.78 -14.74 -26.37
C ARG A 22 21.72 -13.69 -26.10
N ILE A 23 21.41 -12.90 -27.13
CA ILE A 23 20.37 -11.88 -27.13
C ILE A 23 19.53 -12.09 -28.39
N ALA A 24 18.21 -12.10 -28.24
CA ALA A 24 17.28 -12.10 -29.35
C ALA A 24 16.08 -11.20 -29.05
N SER A 25 15.53 -10.55 -30.07
CA SER A 25 14.26 -9.84 -29.94
C SER A 25 13.10 -10.83 -29.92
N PHE A 26 12.15 -10.65 -29.00
CA PHE A 26 10.91 -11.43 -28.96
C PHE A 26 9.76 -10.63 -29.56
N LEU A 27 9.64 -10.69 -30.88
CA LEU A 27 8.73 -9.84 -31.66
C LEU A 27 7.25 -10.00 -31.27
N ALA A 28 6.83 -11.18 -30.82
CA ALA A 28 5.42 -11.48 -30.53
C ALA A 28 4.82 -10.60 -29.41
N ASN A 29 5.65 -10.03 -28.54
CA ASN A 29 5.21 -9.15 -27.46
C ASN A 29 5.84 -7.74 -27.54
N THR A 30 6.40 -7.40 -28.70
CA THR A 30 6.80 -6.03 -29.02
C THR A 30 5.57 -5.29 -29.52
N LYS A 31 5.23 -4.17 -28.88
CA LYS A 31 3.99 -3.41 -29.14
C LYS A 31 4.29 -1.93 -29.29
N ASN A 32 3.49 -1.25 -30.10
CA ASN A 32 3.56 0.20 -30.24
C ASN A 32 2.23 0.84 -29.88
N PHE A 33 2.29 1.87 -29.04
CA PHE A 33 1.17 2.66 -28.58
C PHE A 33 1.42 4.14 -28.91
N PRO A 34 0.42 5.03 -28.78
CA PRO A 34 0.60 6.43 -29.14
C PRO A 34 1.74 7.16 -28.41
N TYR A 35 2.03 6.80 -27.16
CA TYR A 35 3.02 7.48 -26.32
C TYR A 35 4.09 6.54 -25.73
N ASN A 36 4.07 5.26 -26.09
CA ASN A 36 5.11 4.33 -25.70
C ASN A 36 5.32 3.20 -26.71
N THR A 37 6.56 2.75 -26.82
CA THR A 37 6.96 1.55 -27.56
C THR A 37 7.51 0.54 -26.57
N GLU A 38 7.00 -0.68 -26.63
CA GLU A 38 7.41 -1.79 -25.78
C GLU A 38 8.18 -2.80 -26.61
N ILE A 39 9.38 -3.14 -26.17
CA ILE A 39 10.27 -4.09 -26.84
C ILE A 39 10.65 -5.18 -25.85
N GLU A 40 10.32 -6.43 -26.18
CA GLU A 40 10.73 -7.59 -25.40
C GLU A 40 12.00 -8.22 -25.99
N SER A 41 12.97 -8.52 -25.13
CA SER A 41 14.22 -9.19 -25.48
C SER A 41 14.36 -10.46 -24.65
N ILE A 42 14.83 -11.52 -25.28
CA ILE A 42 15.24 -12.76 -24.63
C ILE A 42 16.74 -12.69 -24.41
N LEU A 43 17.17 -12.79 -23.16
CA LEU A 43 18.55 -12.72 -22.72
C LEU A 43 18.93 -14.06 -22.08
N THR A 44 19.89 -14.77 -22.67
CA THR A 44 20.46 -15.98 -22.06
C THR A 44 21.79 -15.65 -21.42
N PHE A 45 21.88 -15.87 -20.11
CA PHE A 45 23.09 -15.72 -19.32
C PHE A 45 23.69 -17.09 -19.02
N THR A 46 24.99 -17.22 -19.20
CA THR A 46 25.76 -18.39 -18.78
C THR A 46 26.60 -18.05 -17.56
N ALA A 47 26.75 -19.01 -16.64
CA ALA A 47 27.53 -18.83 -15.42
C ALA A 47 28.29 -20.12 -15.09
N THR A 48 29.57 -19.96 -14.75
CA THR A 48 30.46 -21.04 -14.29
C THR A 48 30.25 -21.35 -12.80
N ASP A 49 29.88 -20.35 -12.00
CA ASP A 49 29.46 -20.50 -10.60
C ASP A 49 28.14 -19.74 -10.36
N PRO A 50 26.99 -20.36 -10.66
CA PRO A 50 25.69 -19.71 -10.53
C PRO A 50 25.30 -19.47 -9.06
N GLY A 51 24.63 -18.36 -8.75
CA GLY A 51 24.23 -18.05 -7.39
C GLY A 51 23.28 -19.11 -6.78
N ARG A 52 23.28 -19.23 -5.45
CA ARG A 52 22.41 -20.17 -4.70
C ARG A 52 20.94 -20.08 -5.12
N PHE A 53 20.42 -18.87 -5.31
CA PHE A 53 19.03 -18.67 -5.71
C PHE A 53 18.73 -19.26 -7.09
N VAL A 54 19.65 -19.11 -8.05
CA VAL A 54 19.49 -19.66 -9.40
C VAL A 54 19.55 -21.19 -9.37
N ARG A 55 20.49 -21.77 -8.61
CA ARG A 55 20.60 -23.22 -8.40
C ARG A 55 19.33 -23.86 -7.84
N ASN A 56 18.58 -23.13 -7.02
CA ASN A 56 17.38 -23.65 -6.38
C ASN A 56 16.12 -23.61 -7.27
N VAL A 57 16.14 -22.86 -8.38
CA VAL A 57 14.92 -22.63 -9.20
C VAL A 57 15.09 -23.03 -10.67
N ALA A 58 16.30 -22.99 -11.20
CA ALA A 58 16.56 -23.32 -12.60
C ALA A 58 16.96 -24.79 -12.73
N SER A 59 16.31 -25.51 -13.66
CA SER A 59 16.68 -26.89 -13.99
C SER A 59 18.13 -27.02 -14.46
N ASP A 60 18.63 -26.02 -15.20
CA ASP A 60 20.04 -25.82 -15.46
C ASP A 60 20.44 -24.43 -14.97
N SER A 61 21.12 -24.41 -13.84
CA SER A 61 21.58 -23.17 -13.21
C SER A 61 22.75 -22.50 -13.93
N THR A 62 23.45 -23.20 -14.82
CA THR A 62 24.60 -22.69 -15.57
C THR A 62 24.21 -21.94 -16.84
N SER A 63 22.95 -22.07 -17.29
CA SER A 63 22.40 -21.37 -18.46
C SER A 63 20.95 -20.94 -18.20
N ILE A 64 20.75 -19.67 -17.84
CA ILE A 64 19.42 -19.11 -17.56
C ILE A 64 18.95 -18.17 -18.67
N THR A 65 17.68 -18.29 -19.05
CA THR A 65 17.06 -17.39 -20.03
C THR A 65 16.01 -16.52 -19.34
N LEU A 66 16.17 -15.21 -19.47
CA LEU A 66 15.26 -14.20 -18.94
C LEU A 66 14.59 -13.45 -20.10
N ARG A 67 13.33 -13.06 -19.89
CA ARG A 67 12.68 -12.07 -20.74
C ARG A 67 12.84 -10.71 -20.09
N GLN A 68 13.44 -9.77 -20.81
CA GLN A 68 13.59 -8.39 -20.40
C GLN A 68 12.71 -7.50 -21.26
N HIS A 69 11.90 -6.70 -20.58
CA HIS A 69 10.98 -5.78 -21.21
C HIS A 69 11.52 -4.36 -21.16
N HIS A 70 11.56 -3.68 -22.30
CA HIS A 70 12.00 -2.29 -22.43
C HIS A 70 10.83 -1.41 -22.86
N SER A 71 10.50 -0.44 -22.01
CA SER A 71 9.49 0.57 -22.31
C SER A 71 10.16 1.89 -22.67
N PHE A 72 9.87 2.37 -23.88
CA PHE A 72 10.30 3.69 -24.35
C PHE A 72 9.10 4.62 -24.31
N ILE A 73 9.09 5.54 -23.36
CA ILE A 73 7.93 6.38 -23.05
C ILE A 73 8.22 7.82 -23.46
N GLN A 74 7.28 8.44 -24.16
CA GLN A 74 7.31 9.86 -24.44
C GLN A 74 7.11 10.65 -23.13
N LEU A 75 8.06 11.52 -22.79
CA LEU A 75 7.96 12.38 -21.62
C LEU A 75 6.90 13.49 -21.84
N PRO A 76 6.21 13.93 -20.76
CA PRO A 76 5.32 15.09 -20.82
C PRO A 76 6.01 16.39 -21.24
N ASP A 77 5.16 17.40 -21.52
CA ASP A 77 5.60 18.77 -21.76
C ASP A 77 6.25 19.41 -20.51
N SER A 78 6.75 20.64 -20.65
CA SER A 78 7.39 21.39 -19.57
C SER A 78 6.43 22.20 -18.70
N ASN A 79 5.11 22.01 -18.81
CA ASN A 79 4.11 22.83 -18.14
C ASN A 79 3.66 22.27 -16.78
N TYR A 80 4.37 21.27 -16.25
CA TYR A 80 4.10 20.72 -14.92
C TYR A 80 4.80 21.54 -13.84
N LYS A 81 4.07 21.92 -12.79
CA LYS A 81 4.61 22.59 -11.61
C LYS A 81 4.84 21.56 -10.48
N PRO A 82 6.10 21.26 -10.13
CA PRO A 82 6.42 20.44 -8.97
C PRO A 82 5.89 21.06 -7.68
N ARG A 83 5.53 20.22 -6.71
CA ARG A 83 5.07 20.66 -5.39
C ARG A 83 6.08 20.27 -4.33
N ILE A 84 6.38 21.21 -3.43
CA ILE A 84 7.40 21.03 -2.40
C ILE A 84 7.05 19.86 -1.47
N TYR A 85 8.07 19.10 -1.08
CA TYR A 85 7.92 18.04 -0.09
C TYR A 85 8.00 18.62 1.34
N ASP A 86 7.08 18.19 2.20
CA ASP A 86 7.12 18.45 3.65
C ASP A 86 7.25 17.10 4.37
N PRO A 87 8.22 16.92 5.29
CA PRO A 87 8.44 15.67 6.02
C PRO A 87 7.26 15.24 6.89
N ARG A 88 6.31 16.14 7.17
CA ARG A 88 5.08 15.87 7.91
C ARG A 88 3.96 15.36 7.02
N SER A 89 4.13 15.38 5.70
CA SER A 89 3.22 14.77 4.74
C SER A 89 3.62 13.33 4.47
N ASN A 90 2.65 12.48 4.10
CA ASN A 90 2.95 11.11 3.71
C ASN A 90 3.30 10.96 2.23
N PHE A 91 3.73 12.00 1.51
CA PHE A 91 4.08 11.82 0.10
C PHE A 91 5.48 11.22 -0.08
N SER A 92 5.63 10.37 -1.08
CA SER A 92 6.92 10.04 -1.66
C SER A 92 7.24 11.02 -2.79
N GLY A 93 8.49 11.05 -3.26
CA GLY A 93 8.85 12.00 -4.28
C GLY A 93 10.28 11.94 -4.78
N MET A 94 10.65 12.99 -5.50
CA MET A 94 11.97 13.15 -6.08
C MET A 94 12.87 13.97 -5.16
N THR A 95 14.12 13.54 -5.04
CA THR A 95 15.18 14.26 -4.33
C THR A 95 16.40 14.38 -5.23
N TYR A 96 16.99 15.58 -5.32
CA TYR A 96 18.25 15.80 -6.04
C TYR A 96 19.07 16.91 -5.37
N MET A 97 20.36 16.98 -5.70
CA MET A 97 21.24 18.07 -5.28
C MET A 97 21.36 19.10 -6.40
N ASP A 98 21.08 20.35 -6.10
CA ASP A 98 21.27 21.48 -7.01
C ASP A 98 22.48 22.32 -6.58
N PHE A 99 23.64 22.02 -7.17
CA PHE A 99 24.89 22.71 -6.85
C PHE A 99 24.97 24.16 -7.35
N ALA A 100 23.95 24.64 -8.08
CA ALA A 100 23.82 26.06 -8.43
C ALA A 100 23.05 26.86 -7.37
N THR A 101 22.50 26.21 -6.34
CA THR A 101 21.83 26.86 -5.21
C THR A 101 22.83 27.73 -4.42
N PRO A 102 22.45 28.96 -3.99
CA PRO A 102 23.27 29.78 -3.10
C PRO A 102 23.70 29.01 -1.84
N VAL A 103 24.89 29.30 -1.31
CA VAL A 103 25.49 28.56 -0.19
C VAL A 103 24.70 28.67 1.12
N GLU A 104 23.90 29.72 1.26
CA GLU A 104 22.98 29.95 2.38
C GLU A 104 21.67 29.15 2.29
N GLU A 105 21.39 28.50 1.15
CA GLU A 105 20.16 27.75 0.89
C GLU A 105 20.42 26.23 0.85
N PRO A 106 19.42 25.37 1.16
CA PRO A 106 19.60 23.92 1.10
C PRO A 106 19.90 23.42 -0.33
N VAL A 107 21.06 22.78 -0.50
CA VAL A 107 21.47 22.15 -1.77
C VAL A 107 20.55 21.01 -2.19
N ILE A 108 19.94 20.30 -1.22
CA ILE A 108 19.01 19.21 -1.49
C ILE A 108 17.63 19.79 -1.78
N LYS A 109 17.10 19.53 -2.98
CA LYS A 109 15.72 19.84 -3.38
C LYS A 109 14.85 18.61 -3.27
N ARG A 110 13.64 18.76 -2.73
CA ARG A 110 12.67 17.68 -2.55
C ARG A 110 11.29 18.11 -3.03
N PHE A 111 10.68 17.29 -3.87
CA PHE A 111 9.34 17.51 -4.41
C PHE A 111 8.52 16.23 -4.31
N ILE A 112 7.22 16.35 -4.05
CA ILE A 112 6.32 15.19 -4.06
C ILE A 112 6.08 14.69 -5.49
N SER A 113 5.84 13.40 -5.62
CA SER A 113 5.32 12.82 -6.84
C SER A 113 3.79 12.84 -6.83
N ARG A 114 3.16 13.28 -7.92
CA ARG A 114 1.70 13.32 -8.06
C ARG A 114 1.28 13.31 -9.52
N HIS A 115 0.04 12.95 -9.79
CA HIS A 115 -0.56 13.14 -11.12
C HIS A 115 -0.78 14.63 -11.38
N ARG A 116 -0.71 15.03 -12.66
CA ARG A 116 -1.13 16.38 -13.07
C ARG A 116 -2.65 16.49 -12.98
N LEU A 117 -3.13 17.43 -12.16
CA LEU A 117 -4.54 17.71 -11.98
C LEU A 117 -4.76 19.22 -11.86
N HIS A 118 -5.76 19.72 -12.58
CA HIS A 118 -6.20 21.12 -12.54
C HIS A 118 -7.72 21.17 -12.67
N LYS A 119 -8.37 22.09 -11.97
CA LYS A 119 -9.77 22.45 -12.12
C LYS A 119 -9.96 23.14 -13.47
N LYS A 120 -11.08 22.89 -14.14
CA LYS A 120 -11.49 23.67 -15.32
C LYS A 120 -11.71 25.14 -14.96
N ASP A 121 -12.29 25.37 -13.79
CA ASP A 121 -12.43 26.70 -13.17
C ASP A 121 -11.72 26.70 -11.81
N PRO A 122 -10.49 27.21 -11.71
CA PRO A 122 -9.74 27.29 -10.46
C PRO A 122 -10.36 28.21 -9.40
N LYS A 123 -11.26 29.13 -9.79
CA LYS A 123 -11.93 30.06 -8.88
C LYS A 123 -13.22 29.47 -8.30
N ALA A 124 -13.79 28.46 -8.94
CA ALA A 124 -14.98 27.79 -8.44
C ALA A 124 -14.68 26.93 -7.22
N LYS A 125 -15.57 26.98 -6.22
CA LYS A 125 -15.50 26.11 -5.03
C LYS A 125 -15.53 24.64 -5.44
N ILE A 126 -16.39 24.28 -6.40
CA ILE A 126 -16.51 22.95 -6.99
C ILE A 126 -16.28 23.07 -8.49
N SER A 127 -15.39 22.25 -9.05
CA SER A 127 -15.09 22.25 -10.49
C SER A 127 -14.76 20.85 -10.99
N ASP A 128 -15.16 20.53 -12.22
CA ASP A 128 -14.65 19.33 -12.90
C ASP A 128 -13.15 19.49 -13.20
N PRO A 129 -12.37 18.40 -13.25
CA PRO A 129 -10.97 18.45 -13.66
C PRO A 129 -10.86 18.76 -15.16
N VAL A 130 -9.74 19.37 -15.58
CA VAL A 130 -9.35 19.46 -16.99
C VAL A 130 -9.13 18.04 -17.56
N LYS A 131 -8.40 17.21 -16.82
CA LYS A 131 -8.19 15.79 -17.13
C LYS A 131 -8.39 14.96 -15.85
N PRO A 132 -9.39 14.07 -15.81
CA PRO A 132 -9.59 13.20 -14.65
C PRO A 132 -8.48 12.14 -14.55
N ILE A 133 -8.20 11.71 -13.31
CA ILE A 133 -7.34 10.57 -12.99
C ILE A 133 -8.23 9.32 -13.03
N ILE A 134 -8.08 8.51 -14.07
CA ILE A 134 -8.88 7.29 -14.26
C ILE A 134 -7.98 6.07 -14.06
N TYR A 135 -8.39 5.18 -13.15
CA TYR A 135 -7.81 3.87 -12.94
C TYR A 135 -8.68 2.79 -13.58
N TYR A 136 -8.04 1.85 -14.25
CA TYR A 136 -8.70 0.76 -14.96
C TYR A 136 -8.38 -0.58 -14.32
N ILE A 137 -9.43 -1.32 -13.95
CA ILE A 137 -9.34 -2.65 -13.37
C ILE A 137 -9.18 -3.66 -14.50
N ASP A 138 -8.24 -4.58 -14.35
CA ASP A 138 -8.04 -5.70 -15.26
C ASP A 138 -9.32 -6.56 -15.38
N ARG A 139 -9.68 -6.90 -16.62
CA ARG A 139 -10.83 -7.77 -16.94
C ARG A 139 -10.63 -9.21 -16.47
N GLY A 140 -9.38 -9.62 -16.21
CA GLY A 140 -9.02 -10.93 -15.65
C GLY A 140 -9.49 -11.14 -14.21
N ALA A 141 -9.82 -10.07 -13.47
CA ALA A 141 -10.43 -10.20 -12.15
C ALA A 141 -11.83 -10.82 -12.25
N PRO A 142 -12.11 -11.96 -11.59
CA PRO A 142 -13.43 -12.57 -11.57
C PRO A 142 -14.37 -11.84 -10.60
N GLU A 143 -15.69 -11.98 -10.79
CA GLU A 143 -16.65 -11.61 -9.75
C GLU A 143 -16.59 -12.59 -8.57
N PRO A 144 -16.86 -12.15 -7.33
CA PRO A 144 -17.21 -10.78 -6.90
C PRO A 144 -16.00 -9.85 -6.67
N LEU A 145 -14.77 -10.33 -6.87
CA LEU A 145 -13.55 -9.58 -6.57
C LEU A 145 -13.41 -8.33 -7.43
N ARG A 146 -13.78 -8.43 -8.71
CA ARG A 146 -13.76 -7.30 -9.64
C ARG A 146 -14.61 -6.13 -9.14
N SER A 147 -15.82 -6.40 -8.66
CA SER A 147 -16.69 -5.36 -8.09
C SER A 147 -16.05 -4.72 -6.85
N ALA A 148 -15.50 -5.54 -5.94
CA ALA A 148 -14.80 -5.05 -4.75
C ALA A 148 -13.57 -4.19 -5.08
N LEU A 149 -12.80 -4.54 -6.13
CA LEU A 149 -11.66 -3.75 -6.58
C LEU A 149 -12.08 -2.36 -7.09
N ILE A 150 -13.14 -2.31 -7.91
CA ILE A 150 -13.68 -1.05 -8.45
C ILE A 150 -14.20 -0.18 -7.30
N GLU A 151 -14.96 -0.77 -6.38
CA GLU A 151 -15.55 -0.08 -5.24
C GLU A 151 -14.47 0.54 -4.35
N GLY A 152 -13.50 -0.27 -3.89
CA GLY A 152 -12.44 0.21 -3.01
C GLY A 152 -11.54 1.28 -3.63
N ALA A 153 -11.20 1.14 -4.92
CA ALA A 153 -10.46 2.18 -5.63
C ALA A 153 -11.28 3.49 -5.75
N SER A 154 -12.59 3.39 -5.92
CA SER A 154 -13.47 4.56 -6.11
C SER A 154 -13.59 5.44 -4.87
N TRP A 155 -13.29 4.93 -3.67
CA TRP A 155 -13.29 5.72 -2.42
C TRP A 155 -12.38 6.94 -2.48
N TRP A 156 -11.30 6.92 -3.27
CA TRP A 156 -10.46 8.10 -3.48
C TRP A 156 -11.23 9.31 -4.00
N ASN A 157 -12.34 9.11 -4.73
CA ASN A 157 -13.17 10.23 -5.20
C ASN A 157 -13.72 11.06 -4.03
N GLU A 158 -14.00 10.47 -2.87
CA GLU A 158 -14.45 11.19 -1.68
C GLU A 158 -13.39 12.21 -1.21
N ALA A 159 -12.10 11.87 -1.29
CA ALA A 159 -11.02 12.78 -0.91
C ALA A 159 -10.79 13.90 -1.93
N PHE A 160 -10.97 13.61 -3.23
CA PHE A 160 -10.94 14.65 -4.26
C PHE A 160 -12.15 15.59 -4.19
N GLU A 161 -13.34 15.07 -3.84
CA GLU A 161 -14.54 15.87 -3.58
C GLU A 161 -14.36 16.81 -2.38
N ALA A 162 -13.67 16.36 -1.33
CA ALA A 162 -13.37 17.17 -0.15
C ALA A 162 -12.56 18.44 -0.46
N ILE A 163 -11.79 18.45 -1.56
CA ILE A 163 -10.99 19.60 -2.00
C ILE A 163 -11.65 20.36 -3.18
N GLY A 164 -12.91 20.03 -3.45
CA GLY A 164 -13.76 20.74 -4.40
C GLY A 164 -13.54 20.32 -5.86
N TYR A 165 -13.07 19.10 -6.12
CA TYR A 165 -13.21 18.52 -7.45
C TYR A 165 -14.52 17.76 -7.58
N LYS A 166 -15.11 17.83 -8.77
CA LYS A 166 -16.20 16.93 -9.18
C LYS A 166 -15.61 15.93 -10.18
N ASN A 167 -15.79 14.63 -9.97
CA ASN A 167 -15.32 13.58 -10.90
C ASN A 167 -13.80 13.54 -11.18
N ALA A 168 -12.95 14.05 -10.29
CA ALA A 168 -11.50 14.05 -10.51
C ALA A 168 -10.87 12.65 -10.49
N PHE A 169 -11.41 11.74 -9.68
CA PHE A 169 -10.92 10.36 -9.59
C PHE A 169 -12.02 9.39 -10.01
N GLN A 170 -11.66 8.39 -10.81
CA GLN A 170 -12.61 7.38 -11.29
C GLN A 170 -11.94 6.01 -11.36
N ALA A 171 -12.63 4.96 -10.92
CA ALA A 171 -12.22 3.58 -11.16
C ALA A 171 -13.20 2.91 -12.14
N LYS A 172 -12.69 2.26 -13.18
CA LYS A 172 -13.49 1.69 -14.27
C LYS A 172 -12.96 0.32 -14.69
N LEU A 173 -13.81 -0.51 -15.30
CA LEU A 173 -13.32 -1.72 -15.95
C LEU A 173 -12.51 -1.34 -17.21
N LEU A 174 -11.35 -1.98 -17.41
CA LEU A 174 -10.57 -1.79 -18.63
C LEU A 174 -11.42 -2.13 -19.86
N SER A 175 -11.41 -1.24 -20.86
CA SER A 175 -12.17 -1.41 -22.08
C SER A 175 -11.70 -2.64 -22.87
N LYS A 176 -12.62 -3.29 -23.58
CA LYS A 176 -12.27 -4.44 -24.42
C LYS A 176 -11.29 -3.99 -25.51
N GLY A 177 -10.16 -4.67 -25.64
CA GLY A 177 -9.13 -4.37 -26.63
C GLY A 177 -8.10 -3.33 -26.19
N ALA A 178 -8.25 -2.69 -25.03
CA ALA A 178 -7.16 -1.91 -24.44
C ALA A 178 -6.08 -2.85 -23.87
N ASP A 179 -4.82 -2.49 -24.08
CA ASP A 179 -3.69 -3.27 -23.63
C ASP A 179 -3.13 -2.72 -22.31
N PRO A 180 -2.87 -3.57 -21.29
CA PRO A 180 -2.27 -3.14 -20.03
C PRO A 180 -0.90 -2.44 -20.17
N MET A 181 -0.19 -2.65 -21.28
CA MET A 181 1.12 -2.05 -21.52
C MET A 181 1.03 -0.62 -22.09
N ASP A 182 -0.14 -0.17 -22.55
CA ASP A 182 -0.33 1.21 -23.02
C ASP A 182 -0.19 2.19 -21.84
N ILE A 183 0.69 3.19 -21.99
CA ILE A 183 1.02 4.14 -20.92
C ILE A 183 -0.18 5.04 -20.55
N ARG A 184 -1.19 5.15 -21.42
CA ARG A 184 -2.36 6.02 -21.21
C ARG A 184 -3.31 5.53 -20.11
N TYR A 185 -3.22 4.26 -19.71
CA TYR A 185 -4.10 3.68 -18.71
C TYR A 185 -3.36 3.50 -17.38
N ASN A 186 -3.83 4.16 -16.31
CA ASN A 186 -3.49 3.75 -14.95
C ASN A 186 -4.19 2.43 -14.66
N LEU A 187 -3.49 1.44 -14.11
CA LEU A 187 -4.00 0.08 -14.04
C LEU A 187 -4.00 -0.49 -12.63
N ILE A 188 -5.06 -1.24 -12.35
CA ILE A 188 -5.17 -2.18 -11.24
C ILE A 188 -5.16 -3.57 -11.84
N ASN A 189 -3.97 -4.17 -11.87
CA ASN A 189 -3.70 -5.42 -12.56
C ASN A 189 -3.92 -6.63 -11.65
N TRP A 190 -4.65 -7.64 -12.11
CA TRP A 190 -4.98 -8.83 -11.33
C TRP A 190 -4.01 -9.96 -11.65
N VAL A 191 -3.07 -10.23 -10.74
CA VAL A 191 -1.93 -11.10 -11.02
C VAL A 191 -2.08 -12.46 -10.35
N HIS A 192 -2.06 -13.52 -11.17
CA HIS A 192 -2.00 -14.89 -10.70
C HIS A 192 -0.56 -15.32 -10.43
N ARG A 193 -0.31 -15.92 -9.27
CA ARG A 193 0.99 -16.50 -8.90
C ARG A 193 0.75 -17.87 -8.26
N SER A 194 1.69 -18.80 -8.47
CA SER A 194 1.67 -20.12 -7.83
C SER A 194 2.13 -20.06 -6.37
N THR A 195 2.89 -19.03 -5.98
CA THR A 195 3.37 -18.79 -4.62
C THR A 195 2.98 -17.40 -4.13
N ARG A 196 3.12 -17.17 -2.81
CA ARG A 196 2.80 -15.87 -2.20
C ARG A 196 3.60 -14.75 -2.88
N GLY A 197 2.89 -13.78 -3.42
CA GLY A 197 3.45 -12.52 -3.90
C GLY A 197 2.88 -11.35 -3.12
N TRP A 198 3.67 -10.29 -3.01
CA TRP A 198 3.21 -9.01 -2.48
C TRP A 198 2.37 -8.29 -3.52
N SER A 199 1.30 -7.65 -3.06
CA SER A 199 0.67 -6.56 -3.79
C SER A 199 1.51 -5.31 -3.66
N TYR A 200 1.51 -4.47 -4.69
CA TYR A 200 2.19 -3.17 -4.64
C TYR A 200 1.61 -2.21 -5.67
N GLY A 201 1.53 -0.94 -5.29
CA GLY A 201 1.35 0.21 -6.17
C GLY A 201 2.70 0.84 -6.49
N SER A 202 2.97 1.05 -7.77
CA SER A 202 4.14 1.79 -8.26
C SER A 202 3.73 2.73 -9.39
N SER A 203 4.61 3.67 -9.73
CA SER A 203 4.33 4.68 -10.75
C SER A 203 5.47 4.80 -11.73
N VAL A 204 5.13 4.98 -13.01
CA VAL A 204 6.05 5.56 -14.00
C VAL A 204 5.98 7.06 -13.84
N MET A 205 7.14 7.69 -13.62
CA MET A 205 7.25 9.12 -13.36
C MET A 205 8.21 9.80 -14.32
N ASP A 206 7.96 11.08 -14.60
CA ASP A 206 8.95 11.94 -15.24
C ASP A 206 10.10 12.19 -14.25
N PRO A 207 11.33 11.73 -14.54
CA PRO A 207 12.46 11.86 -13.62
C PRO A 207 12.97 13.30 -13.47
N ARG A 208 12.44 14.25 -14.25
CA ARG A 208 12.81 15.68 -14.18
C ARG A 208 11.93 16.45 -13.22
N THR A 209 10.70 16.02 -13.02
CA THR A 209 9.66 16.81 -12.32
C THR A 209 8.92 16.05 -11.22
N GLY A 210 8.97 14.72 -11.21
CA GLY A 210 8.14 13.87 -10.34
C GLY A 210 6.69 13.72 -10.79
N GLU A 211 6.32 14.23 -11.98
CA GLU A 211 4.97 14.02 -12.54
C GLU A 211 4.71 12.52 -12.73
N ILE A 212 3.62 12.01 -12.15
CA ILE A 212 3.18 10.63 -12.37
C ILE A 212 2.51 10.56 -13.75
N ILE A 213 3.10 9.73 -14.62
CA ILE A 213 2.63 9.48 -15.99
C ILE A 213 1.63 8.31 -15.99
N LYS A 214 1.92 7.26 -15.21
CA LYS A 214 1.06 6.08 -15.04
C LYS A 214 1.18 5.51 -13.64
N GLY A 215 0.05 5.30 -12.98
CA GLY A 215 -0.08 4.42 -11.84
C GLY A 215 -0.22 2.97 -12.26
N HIS A 216 0.54 2.08 -11.63
CA HIS A 216 0.53 0.63 -11.88
C HIS A 216 0.42 -0.10 -10.55
N VAL A 217 -0.76 -0.67 -10.30
CA VAL A 217 -1.04 -1.53 -9.17
C VAL A 217 -0.98 -2.99 -9.62
N ALA A 218 -0.28 -3.84 -8.88
CA ALA A 218 -0.32 -5.28 -9.05
C ALA A 218 -0.94 -5.92 -7.79
N LEU A 219 -2.10 -6.56 -7.94
CA LEU A 219 -2.81 -7.24 -6.85
C LEU A 219 -2.74 -8.75 -7.02
N GLY A 220 -2.23 -9.45 -6.01
CA GLY A 220 -2.06 -10.89 -6.04
C GLY A 220 -3.36 -11.67 -5.79
N SER A 221 -3.74 -12.54 -6.71
CA SER A 221 -5.02 -13.28 -6.63
C SER A 221 -5.10 -14.28 -5.47
N LEU A 222 -3.97 -14.71 -4.93
CA LEU A 222 -3.93 -15.61 -3.77
C LEU A 222 -4.30 -14.92 -2.46
N ARG A 223 -4.22 -13.58 -2.40
CA ARG A 223 -4.36 -12.84 -1.15
C ARG A 223 -5.73 -13.05 -0.50
N VAL A 224 -6.80 -12.99 -1.29
CA VAL A 224 -8.17 -13.22 -0.82
C VAL A 224 -8.36 -14.58 -0.14
N ARG A 225 -7.62 -15.61 -0.56
CA ARG A 225 -7.71 -16.96 0.03
C ARG A 225 -7.08 -16.98 1.42
N GLN A 226 -6.04 -16.20 1.65
CA GLN A 226 -5.43 -16.07 2.97
C GLN A 226 -6.32 -15.28 3.92
N ASP A 227 -6.94 -14.20 3.42
CA ASP A 227 -7.90 -13.43 4.22
C ASP A 227 -9.12 -14.31 4.57
N PHE A 228 -9.63 -15.11 3.62
CA PHE A 228 -10.67 -16.11 3.90
C PHE A 228 -10.22 -17.16 4.92
N LEU A 229 -8.98 -17.67 4.82
CA LEU A 229 -8.42 -18.64 5.77
C LEU A 229 -8.33 -18.08 7.21
N ILE A 230 -8.03 -16.79 7.35
CA ILE A 230 -8.08 -16.11 8.66
C ILE A 230 -9.52 -16.12 9.20
N ALA A 231 -10.50 -15.73 8.40
CA ALA A 231 -11.90 -15.77 8.82
C ALA A 231 -12.36 -17.20 9.16
N GLU A 232 -11.93 -18.18 8.36
CA GLU A 232 -12.24 -19.59 8.57
C GLU A 232 -11.74 -20.08 9.93
N GLY A 233 -10.48 -19.79 10.27
CA GLY A 233 -9.93 -20.14 11.57
C GLY A 233 -10.62 -19.45 12.75
N LEU A 234 -11.09 -18.22 12.57
CA LEU A 234 -11.77 -17.47 13.62
C LEU A 234 -13.22 -17.91 13.84
N ILE A 235 -14.02 -18.00 12.76
CA ILE A 235 -15.49 -18.08 12.87
C ILE A 235 -16.14 -19.24 12.14
N ALA A 236 -15.42 -20.06 11.36
CA ALA A 236 -16.08 -21.15 10.64
C ALA A 236 -16.78 -22.13 11.59
N ASP A 237 -17.93 -22.62 11.15
CA ASP A 237 -18.72 -23.67 11.79
C ASP A 237 -19.43 -24.47 10.70
N TYR A 238 -18.65 -25.22 9.93
CA TYR A 238 -19.17 -26.03 8.82
C TYR A 238 -19.96 -27.22 9.35
N GLU A 239 -21.18 -27.37 8.86
CA GLU A 239 -22.06 -28.49 9.18
C GLU A 239 -22.72 -29.04 7.92
N GLU A 240 -22.95 -30.35 7.91
CA GLU A 240 -23.58 -31.03 6.78
C GLU A 240 -24.98 -30.48 6.52
N GLY A 241 -25.29 -30.19 5.25
CA GLY A 241 -26.58 -29.64 4.83
C GLY A 241 -26.84 -28.19 5.23
N LYS A 242 -25.95 -27.53 5.98
CA LYS A 242 -26.08 -26.11 6.34
C LYS A 242 -25.36 -25.20 5.34
N LYS A 243 -25.91 -24.01 5.15
CA LYS A 243 -25.27 -22.97 4.33
C LYS A 243 -24.07 -22.40 5.06
N VAL A 244 -22.98 -22.21 4.33
CA VAL A 244 -21.78 -21.52 4.83
C VAL A 244 -22.12 -20.05 5.10
N SER A 245 -21.68 -19.52 6.24
CA SER A 245 -21.86 -18.11 6.57
C SER A 245 -21.23 -17.21 5.49
N PRO A 246 -21.94 -16.18 4.99
CA PRO A 246 -21.38 -15.21 4.06
C PRO A 246 -20.33 -14.31 4.71
N GLU A 247 -20.32 -14.20 6.05
CA GLU A 247 -19.44 -13.29 6.80
C GLU A 247 -17.95 -13.50 6.48
N MET A 248 -17.51 -14.74 6.28
CA MET A 248 -16.12 -15.04 5.91
C MET A 248 -15.76 -14.48 4.53
N LEU A 249 -16.69 -14.61 3.57
CA LEU A 249 -16.50 -14.06 2.22
C LEU A 249 -16.55 -12.54 2.25
N GLU A 250 -17.49 -11.95 2.99
CA GLU A 250 -17.60 -10.50 3.11
C GLU A 250 -16.37 -9.87 3.77
N MET A 251 -15.80 -10.50 4.81
CA MET A 251 -14.54 -10.04 5.39
C MET A 251 -13.40 -10.04 4.35
N ALA A 252 -13.30 -11.10 3.55
CA ALA A 252 -12.29 -11.21 2.50
C ALA A 252 -12.51 -10.16 1.40
N LEU A 253 -13.76 -9.86 1.03
CA LEU A 253 -14.09 -8.81 0.06
C LEU A 253 -13.85 -7.40 0.61
N ALA A 254 -14.14 -7.16 1.90
CA ALA A 254 -13.81 -5.91 2.58
C ALA A 254 -12.29 -5.66 2.56
N ARG A 255 -11.48 -6.71 2.75
CA ARG A 255 -10.02 -6.58 2.57
C ARG A 255 -9.63 -6.23 1.14
N ILE A 256 -10.28 -6.82 0.14
CA ILE A 256 -9.99 -6.51 -1.27
C ILE A 256 -10.31 -5.04 -1.60
N ARG A 257 -11.41 -4.49 -1.06
CA ARG A 257 -11.73 -3.06 -1.19
C ARG A 257 -10.65 -2.19 -0.56
N GLN A 258 -10.31 -2.45 0.71
CA GLN A 258 -9.28 -1.70 1.43
C GLN A 258 -7.92 -1.78 0.71
N LEU A 259 -7.53 -2.97 0.26
CA LEU A 259 -6.25 -3.17 -0.42
C LEU A 259 -6.22 -2.47 -1.79
N SER A 260 -7.31 -2.52 -2.56
CA SER A 260 -7.42 -1.77 -3.82
C SER A 260 -7.23 -0.27 -3.57
N CYS A 261 -7.90 0.27 -2.55
CA CYS A 261 -7.76 1.67 -2.14
C CYS A 261 -6.31 2.00 -1.76
N HIS A 262 -5.69 1.18 -0.89
CA HIS A 262 -4.32 1.35 -0.41
C HIS A 262 -3.30 1.38 -1.54
N GLU A 263 -3.33 0.39 -2.43
CA GLU A 263 -2.35 0.32 -3.52
C GLU A 263 -2.54 1.47 -4.53
N VAL A 264 -3.78 1.92 -4.76
CA VAL A 264 -4.03 3.13 -5.56
C VAL A 264 -3.42 4.36 -4.88
N GLY A 265 -3.50 4.48 -3.56
CA GLY A 265 -2.87 5.59 -2.81
C GLY A 265 -1.38 5.73 -3.07
N HIS A 266 -0.64 4.62 -3.13
CA HIS A 266 0.77 4.64 -3.55
C HIS A 266 0.98 5.23 -4.93
N THR A 267 0.11 4.88 -5.86
CA THR A 267 0.17 5.41 -7.22
C THR A 267 -0.37 6.83 -7.37
N LEU A 268 -1.01 7.38 -6.34
CA LEU A 268 -1.31 8.81 -6.21
C LEU A 268 -0.15 9.60 -5.57
N GLY A 269 0.93 8.93 -5.16
CA GLY A 269 2.13 9.52 -4.61
C GLY A 269 2.32 9.35 -3.11
N MET A 270 1.40 8.66 -2.42
CA MET A 270 1.38 8.55 -0.96
C MET A 270 2.15 7.32 -0.47
N GLY A 271 2.95 7.47 0.57
CA GLY A 271 3.50 6.41 1.39
C GLY A 271 2.57 6.04 2.54
N HIS A 272 3.01 5.08 3.35
CA HIS A 272 2.23 4.57 4.48
C HIS A 272 2.04 5.62 5.57
N ASN A 273 0.93 5.48 6.31
CA ASN A 273 0.76 6.06 7.63
C ASN A 273 0.45 4.93 8.61
N TYR A 274 1.43 4.52 9.41
CA TYR A 274 1.31 3.40 10.34
C TYR A 274 0.70 3.76 11.70
N ALA A 275 0.23 5.01 11.85
CA ALA A 275 -0.45 5.50 13.04
C ALA A 275 -1.97 5.60 12.86
N SER A 276 -2.56 4.93 11.86
CA SER A 276 -3.99 5.05 11.58
C SER A 276 -4.84 4.42 12.68
N SER A 277 -4.36 3.33 13.29
CA SER A 277 -5.03 2.62 14.39
C SER A 277 -5.35 3.54 15.60
N VAL A 278 -4.43 4.46 15.93
CA VAL A 278 -4.62 5.41 17.05
C VAL A 278 -5.54 6.58 16.73
N ASN A 279 -5.85 6.80 15.45
CA ASN A 279 -6.71 7.89 14.98
C ASN A 279 -7.99 7.40 14.30
N ASN A 280 -8.62 6.37 14.86
CA ASN A 280 -9.89 5.88 14.34
C ASN A 280 -9.82 5.51 12.85
N ARG A 281 -8.75 4.79 12.47
CA ARG A 281 -8.53 4.27 11.11
C ARG A 281 -8.50 5.39 10.06
N ALA A 282 -7.96 6.56 10.42
CA ALA A 282 -7.98 7.78 9.61
C ALA A 282 -7.28 7.69 8.25
N SER A 283 -6.58 6.61 7.94
CA SER A 283 -5.80 6.44 6.71
C SER A 283 -5.92 5.02 6.18
N VAL A 284 -6.31 4.88 4.90
CA VAL A 284 -6.22 3.60 4.17
C VAL A 284 -4.78 3.20 3.90
N MET A 285 -3.83 4.15 3.98
CA MET A 285 -2.39 3.92 3.83
C MET A 285 -1.73 3.20 5.03
N ASP A 286 -2.51 2.71 5.99
CA ASP A 286 -2.03 1.78 7.01
C ASP A 286 -2.14 0.32 6.52
N TYR A 287 -1.52 -0.61 7.25
CA TYR A 287 -1.67 -2.05 7.06
C TYR A 287 -2.42 -2.67 8.25
N PRO A 288 -3.75 -2.45 8.41
CA PRO A 288 -4.48 -3.02 9.53
C PRO A 288 -4.64 -4.55 9.38
N HIS A 289 -4.65 -5.24 10.52
CA HIS A 289 -5.17 -6.60 10.66
C HIS A 289 -6.72 -6.56 10.63
N PRO A 290 -7.46 -7.64 10.30
CA PRO A 290 -8.91 -7.60 10.48
C PRO A 290 -9.25 -7.30 11.95
N LEU A 291 -10.08 -6.27 12.15
CA LEU A 291 -10.63 -5.95 13.47
C LEU A 291 -11.67 -7.01 13.84
N VAL A 292 -11.35 -7.82 14.84
CA VAL A 292 -12.26 -8.84 15.38
C VAL A 292 -12.90 -8.31 16.65
N LYS A 293 -14.24 -8.33 16.72
CA LYS A 293 -14.98 -7.99 17.95
C LYS A 293 -15.37 -9.27 18.70
N ILE A 294 -15.56 -9.15 20.01
CA ILE A 294 -16.13 -10.21 20.85
C ILE A 294 -17.55 -9.78 21.19
N LYS A 295 -18.54 -10.60 20.80
CA LYS A 295 -19.96 -10.34 21.10
C LYS A 295 -20.27 -10.62 22.57
N GLU A 296 -21.44 -10.18 23.02
CA GLU A 296 -21.90 -10.41 24.40
C GLU A 296 -22.00 -11.90 24.76
N ASP A 297 -22.31 -12.76 23.77
CA ASP A 297 -22.36 -14.22 23.92
C ASP A 297 -20.98 -14.91 23.90
N GLY A 298 -19.90 -14.14 23.76
CA GLY A 298 -18.53 -14.63 23.70
C GLY A 298 -18.08 -15.14 22.32
N SER A 299 -18.95 -15.11 21.30
CA SER A 299 -18.57 -15.42 19.92
C SER A 299 -17.80 -14.26 19.27
N LEU A 300 -17.10 -14.54 18.18
CA LEU A 300 -16.33 -13.54 17.43
C LEU A 300 -17.18 -12.94 16.30
N ASP A 301 -16.87 -11.69 15.94
CA ASP A 301 -17.57 -10.90 14.92
C ASP A 301 -16.55 -10.23 13.99
N LEU A 302 -16.74 -10.41 12.68
CA LEU A 302 -15.88 -9.89 11.61
C LEU A 302 -16.57 -8.81 10.76
N SER A 303 -17.79 -8.38 11.14
CA SER A 303 -18.60 -7.42 10.37
C SER A 303 -17.92 -6.05 10.17
N ASP A 304 -16.97 -5.68 11.01
CA ASP A 304 -16.23 -4.40 10.97
C ASP A 304 -14.71 -4.61 10.79
N ALA A 305 -14.32 -5.75 10.19
CA ALA A 305 -12.92 -6.13 10.06
C ALA A 305 -12.07 -5.09 9.31
N TYR A 306 -12.65 -4.43 8.29
CA TYR A 306 -12.00 -3.39 7.49
C TYR A 306 -12.93 -2.21 7.29
N ASP A 307 -12.35 -1.01 7.19
CA ASP A 307 -13.11 0.22 7.10
C ASP A 307 -13.73 0.36 5.72
N THR A 308 -14.73 1.23 5.63
CA THR A 308 -15.39 1.56 4.38
C THR A 308 -15.18 3.03 4.06
N GLY A 309 -14.78 3.33 2.82
CA GLY A 309 -14.58 4.69 2.34
C GLY A 309 -13.16 5.20 2.58
N ILE A 310 -12.99 6.52 2.52
CA ILE A 310 -11.69 7.17 2.67
C ILE A 310 -11.54 7.83 4.06
N GLY A 311 -10.35 7.70 4.66
CA GLY A 311 -10.08 8.23 5.99
C GLY A 311 -9.80 9.74 6.01
N GLU A 312 -9.88 10.35 7.20
CA GLU A 312 -9.64 11.80 7.37
C GLU A 312 -8.21 12.24 7.05
N TRP A 313 -7.19 11.41 7.34
CA TRP A 313 -5.81 11.67 6.99
C TRP A 313 -5.60 11.60 5.46
N ASP A 314 -6.24 10.66 4.79
CA ASP A 314 -6.16 10.55 3.32
C ASP A 314 -6.72 11.81 2.64
N LYS A 315 -7.80 12.40 3.17
CA LYS A 315 -8.34 13.69 2.71
C LYS A 315 -7.34 14.83 2.90
N VAL A 316 -6.62 14.86 4.03
CA VAL A 316 -5.54 15.83 4.29
C VAL A 316 -4.41 15.65 3.28
N SER A 317 -4.01 14.41 3.00
CA SER A 317 -2.99 14.12 2.00
C SER A 317 -3.41 14.55 0.60
N ILE A 318 -4.65 14.27 0.18
CA ILE A 318 -5.15 14.74 -1.12
C ILE A 318 -5.22 16.26 -1.17
N ALA A 319 -5.61 16.94 -0.08
CA ALA A 319 -5.51 18.40 0.01
C ALA A 319 -4.06 18.88 -0.16
N TYR A 320 -3.10 18.28 0.55
CA TYR A 320 -1.69 18.63 0.41
C TYR A 320 -1.16 18.39 -1.01
N GLY A 321 -1.49 17.25 -1.64
CA GLY A 321 -0.94 16.89 -2.95
C GLY A 321 -1.65 17.53 -4.15
N TYR A 322 -2.96 17.73 -4.05
CA TYR A 322 -3.81 17.96 -5.22
C TYR A 322 -4.71 19.21 -5.12
N GLN A 323 -4.71 19.94 -4.01
CA GLN A 323 -5.42 21.22 -3.94
C GLN A 323 -4.87 22.19 -5.00
N ASP A 324 -5.76 22.75 -5.81
CA ASP A 324 -5.48 23.90 -6.66
C ASP A 324 -5.51 25.18 -5.83
N PHE A 325 -4.49 26.02 -6.02
CA PHE A 325 -4.37 27.33 -5.39
C PHE A 325 -4.57 28.42 -6.44
N PRO A 326 -5.47 29.39 -6.21
CA PRO A 326 -5.62 30.55 -7.08
C PRO A 326 -4.33 31.36 -7.21
N GLU A 327 -4.21 32.11 -8.31
CA GLU A 327 -3.09 33.03 -8.52
C GLU A 327 -3.00 34.07 -7.39
N GLY A 328 -1.78 34.37 -6.95
CA GLY A 328 -1.52 35.30 -5.83
C GLY A 328 -1.60 34.69 -4.44
N VAL A 329 -2.00 33.41 -4.31
CA VAL A 329 -1.92 32.68 -3.03
C VAL A 329 -0.50 32.18 -2.79
N ASP A 330 -0.04 32.34 -1.55
CA ASP A 330 1.20 31.72 -1.06
C ASP A 330 0.96 30.22 -0.84
N GLU A 331 1.26 29.42 -1.88
CA GLU A 331 1.10 27.96 -1.88
C GLU A 331 1.86 27.30 -0.71
N GLU A 332 3.07 27.75 -0.38
CA GLU A 332 3.86 27.12 0.67
C GLU A 332 3.23 27.34 2.06
N LYS A 333 2.76 28.57 2.33
CA LYS A 333 2.06 28.89 3.58
C LYS A 333 0.77 28.07 3.73
N ASP A 334 -0.02 27.94 2.68
CA ASP A 334 -1.28 27.22 2.72
C ASP A 334 -1.08 25.70 2.84
N LEU A 335 -0.06 25.14 2.19
CA LEU A 335 0.34 23.73 2.36
C LEU A 335 0.71 23.43 3.82
N LYS A 336 1.49 24.30 4.46
CA LYS A 336 1.80 24.17 5.90
C LYS A 336 0.54 24.28 6.75
N ALA A 337 -0.39 25.17 6.41
CA ALA A 337 -1.65 25.34 7.13
C ALA A 337 -2.55 24.10 7.04
N ILE A 338 -2.58 23.39 5.90
CA ILE A 338 -3.29 22.11 5.75
C ILE A 338 -2.80 21.11 6.79
N LEU A 339 -1.49 20.90 6.88
CA LEU A 339 -0.89 19.95 7.81
C LEU A 339 -1.05 20.41 9.28
N ASN A 340 -0.79 21.68 9.57
CA ASN A 340 -0.95 22.21 10.94
C ASN A 340 -2.39 22.06 11.46
N ARG A 341 -3.40 22.29 10.61
CA ARG A 341 -4.81 22.05 10.97
C ARG A 341 -5.10 20.57 11.21
N ALA A 342 -4.49 19.66 10.44
CA ALA A 342 -4.63 18.22 10.65
C ALA A 342 -4.09 17.81 12.02
N PHE A 343 -2.87 18.22 12.35
CA PHE A 343 -2.24 17.92 13.64
C PHE A 343 -2.97 18.57 14.82
N SER A 344 -3.48 19.80 14.64
CA SER A 344 -4.26 20.49 15.68
C SER A 344 -5.60 19.79 15.98
N ARG A 345 -6.13 19.01 15.04
CA ARG A 345 -7.32 18.16 15.23
C ARG A 345 -6.98 16.78 15.82
N GLY A 346 -5.71 16.51 16.10
CA GLY A 346 -5.25 15.24 16.69
C GLY A 346 -4.97 14.12 15.69
N LEU A 347 -4.92 14.41 14.38
CA LEU A 347 -4.43 13.44 13.40
C LEU A 347 -2.91 13.24 13.58
N TYR A 348 -2.45 12.02 13.35
CA TYR A 348 -1.08 11.57 13.59
C TYR A 348 -0.52 10.94 12.31
N PHE A 349 0.79 11.08 12.13
CA PHE A 349 1.49 10.55 10.96
C PHE A 349 2.86 10.00 11.31
N LEU A 350 3.03 8.71 11.04
CA LEU A 350 4.29 8.01 11.16
C LEU A 350 4.57 7.23 9.87
N ALA A 351 5.74 7.45 9.31
CA ALA A 351 6.15 6.92 8.03
C ALA A 351 6.67 5.48 8.20
N SER A 352 6.98 4.83 7.08
CA SER A 352 7.45 3.43 7.11
C SER A 352 8.75 3.20 7.84
N GLN A 353 9.63 4.20 7.85
CA GLN A 353 10.89 4.13 8.58
C GLN A 353 10.68 4.13 10.12
N ASP A 354 9.50 4.55 10.57
CA ASP A 354 9.15 4.67 11.98
C ASP A 354 8.34 3.46 12.46
N ALA A 355 8.15 2.42 11.64
CA ALA A 355 7.30 1.29 11.95
C ALA A 355 8.04 -0.06 11.90
N GLY A 356 7.53 -1.03 12.65
CA GLY A 356 7.97 -2.42 12.61
C GLY A 356 9.05 -2.79 13.64
N PRO A 357 9.60 -4.01 13.55
CA PRO A 357 10.53 -4.54 14.54
C PRO A 357 11.76 -3.65 14.73
N GLY A 358 11.98 -3.19 15.96
CA GLY A 358 13.10 -2.32 16.31
C GLY A 358 12.85 -0.82 16.09
N SER A 359 11.64 -0.43 15.66
CA SER A 359 11.24 0.98 15.73
C SER A 359 11.15 1.44 17.19
N ALA A 360 11.53 2.70 17.42
CA ALA A 360 11.38 3.34 18.71
C ALA A 360 9.95 3.84 18.98
N HIS A 361 9.09 3.98 17.97
CA HIS A 361 7.78 4.63 18.13
C HIS A 361 6.66 3.63 18.45
N PRO A 362 6.05 3.66 19.65
CA PRO A 362 5.08 2.62 20.05
C PRO A 362 3.75 2.62 19.29
N LEU A 363 3.42 3.73 18.64
CA LEU A 363 2.15 3.89 17.90
C LEU A 363 2.26 3.63 16.38
N ALA A 364 3.43 3.22 15.88
CA ALA A 364 3.61 2.89 14.46
C ALA A 364 3.84 1.40 14.29
N ASN A 365 2.76 0.65 14.07
CA ASN A 365 2.82 -0.80 13.96
C ASN A 365 2.06 -1.29 12.73
N VAL A 366 2.64 -2.31 12.10
CA VAL A 366 1.94 -3.05 11.06
C VAL A 366 0.95 -4.02 11.70
N TRP A 367 -0.15 -4.31 11.01
CA TRP A 367 -1.15 -5.29 11.44
C TRP A 367 -1.76 -4.98 12.81
N ASP A 368 -2.05 -3.70 13.06
CA ASP A 368 -2.56 -3.22 14.34
C ASP A 368 -3.92 -2.52 14.20
N ASN A 369 -4.78 -2.63 15.22
CA ASN A 369 -6.02 -1.87 15.34
C ASN A 369 -6.13 -1.14 16.68
N GLY A 370 -5.12 -1.26 17.53
CA GLY A 370 -5.11 -0.73 18.88
C GLY A 370 -4.89 0.76 18.92
N ARG A 371 -5.50 1.42 19.92
CA ARG A 371 -5.06 2.78 20.30
C ARG A 371 -3.79 2.76 21.17
N HIS A 372 -3.52 1.61 21.78
CA HIS A 372 -2.37 1.40 22.64
C HIS A 372 -1.90 -0.05 22.46
N PRO A 373 -0.60 -0.28 22.21
CA PRO A 373 -0.10 -1.60 21.82
C PRO A 373 -0.26 -2.67 22.91
N VAL A 374 -0.13 -2.28 24.19
CA VAL A 374 -0.31 -3.21 25.33
C VAL A 374 -1.77 -3.68 25.45
N ASP A 375 -2.74 -2.75 25.44
CA ASP A 375 -4.17 -3.08 25.47
C ASP A 375 -4.57 -3.98 24.28
N GLU A 376 -3.98 -3.71 23.13
CA GLU A 376 -4.26 -4.48 21.91
C GLU A 376 -3.69 -5.90 21.98
N LEU A 377 -2.50 -6.09 22.55
CA LEU A 377 -1.96 -7.43 22.80
C LEU A 377 -2.89 -8.22 23.73
N GLU A 378 -3.34 -7.63 24.84
CA GLU A 378 -4.28 -8.29 25.76
C GLU A 378 -5.59 -8.68 25.05
N ARG A 379 -6.15 -7.77 24.25
CA ARG A 379 -7.37 -8.00 23.47
C ARG A 379 -7.19 -9.14 22.45
N ILE A 380 -6.08 -9.12 21.70
CA ILE A 380 -5.77 -10.13 20.70
C ILE A 380 -5.50 -11.49 21.34
N MET A 381 -4.88 -11.53 22.52
CA MET A 381 -4.72 -12.77 23.30
C MET A 381 -6.06 -13.35 23.74
N LYS A 382 -7.03 -12.51 24.13
CA LYS A 382 -8.40 -12.94 24.43
C LYS A 382 -9.11 -13.52 23.20
N ILE A 383 -9.03 -12.85 22.05
CA ILE A 383 -9.59 -13.34 20.78
C ILE A 383 -8.98 -14.69 20.40
N ARG A 384 -7.65 -14.79 20.47
CA ARG A 384 -6.91 -16.02 20.21
C ARG A 384 -7.38 -17.15 21.13
N SER A 385 -7.54 -16.88 22.43
CA SER A 385 -8.03 -17.88 23.39
C SER A 385 -9.43 -18.38 23.05
N ILE A 386 -10.36 -17.49 22.69
CA ILE A 386 -11.71 -17.85 22.27
C ILE A 386 -11.67 -18.73 21.01
N ALA A 387 -10.91 -18.32 20.00
CA ALA A 387 -10.81 -19.06 18.74
C ALA A 387 -10.21 -20.47 18.95
N LEU A 388 -9.14 -20.59 19.75
CA LEU A 388 -8.51 -21.87 20.06
C LEU A 388 -9.40 -22.78 20.92
N LYS A 389 -10.14 -22.22 21.89
CA LYS A 389 -11.07 -23.00 22.73
C LYS A 389 -12.20 -23.61 21.89
N ASN A 390 -12.63 -22.91 20.85
CA ASN A 390 -13.69 -23.35 19.94
C ASN A 390 -13.16 -24.01 18.66
N PHE A 391 -11.87 -24.37 18.62
CA PHE A 391 -11.25 -24.99 17.45
C PHE A 391 -11.64 -26.48 17.36
N SER A 392 -12.16 -26.90 16.22
CA SER A 392 -12.61 -28.29 15.98
C SER A 392 -12.59 -28.62 14.49
N GLU A 393 -12.93 -29.87 14.12
CA GLU A 393 -13.05 -30.28 12.71
C GLU A 393 -14.06 -29.44 11.92
N LYS A 394 -15.00 -28.77 12.58
CA LYS A 394 -15.96 -27.85 11.94
C LYS A 394 -15.31 -26.57 11.38
N LYS A 395 -14.01 -26.36 11.59
CA LYS A 395 -13.25 -25.28 10.95
C LYS A 395 -12.90 -25.57 9.50
N ILE A 396 -13.03 -26.81 9.05
CA ILE A 396 -12.86 -27.20 7.65
C ILE A 396 -14.18 -27.72 7.07
N ARG A 397 -14.29 -27.68 5.74
CA ARG A 397 -15.50 -28.12 5.03
C ARG A 397 -15.76 -29.61 5.24
N VAL A 398 -17.03 -29.99 5.25
CA VAL A 398 -17.44 -31.40 5.18
C VAL A 398 -16.79 -32.07 3.96
N ASN A 399 -16.20 -33.25 4.16
CA ASN A 399 -15.40 -34.01 3.19
C ASN A 399 -14.01 -33.44 2.85
N ALA A 400 -13.54 -32.38 3.53
CA ALA A 400 -12.13 -32.00 3.45
C ALA A 400 -11.25 -32.99 4.22
N PRO A 401 -10.01 -33.27 3.77
CA PRO A 401 -9.07 -34.07 4.55
C PRO A 401 -8.79 -33.43 5.92
N LEU A 402 -8.87 -34.19 7.01
CA LEU A 402 -8.61 -33.67 8.37
C LEU A 402 -7.25 -32.99 8.52
N ALA A 403 -6.24 -33.41 7.75
CA ALA A 403 -4.92 -32.78 7.72
C ALA A 403 -4.96 -31.28 7.36
N THR A 404 -6.00 -30.82 6.64
CA THR A 404 -6.16 -29.39 6.30
C THR A 404 -6.48 -28.51 7.52
N LEU A 405 -6.80 -29.09 8.68
CA LEU A 405 -6.91 -28.34 9.94
C LEU A 405 -5.62 -27.61 10.30
N GLU A 406 -4.46 -28.14 9.93
CA GLU A 406 -3.17 -27.49 10.17
C GLU A 406 -3.08 -26.13 9.48
N GLU A 407 -3.60 -26.03 8.25
CA GLU A 407 -3.61 -24.78 7.47
C GLU A 407 -4.46 -23.70 8.15
N VAL A 408 -5.61 -24.10 8.70
CA VAL A 408 -6.55 -23.20 9.39
C VAL A 408 -6.07 -22.85 10.81
N LEU A 409 -5.37 -23.77 11.47
CA LEU A 409 -4.85 -23.58 12.83
C LEU A 409 -3.74 -22.53 12.86
N VAL A 410 -2.81 -22.53 11.90
CA VAL A 410 -1.62 -21.68 11.94
C VAL A 410 -1.94 -20.18 12.06
N PRO A 411 -2.87 -19.60 11.26
CA PRO A 411 -3.28 -18.20 11.41
C PRO A 411 -3.84 -17.87 12.80
N VAL A 412 -4.63 -18.78 13.39
CA VAL A 412 -5.21 -18.60 14.74
C VAL A 412 -4.13 -18.74 15.81
N TYR A 413 -3.26 -19.74 15.68
CA TYR A 413 -2.17 -19.98 16.62
C TYR A 413 -1.20 -18.80 16.67
N MET A 414 -0.89 -18.20 15.52
CA MET A 414 0.04 -17.05 15.38
C MET A 414 -0.66 -15.69 15.37
N PHE A 415 -1.94 -15.62 15.74
CA PHE A 415 -2.77 -14.41 15.61
C PHE A 415 -2.22 -13.19 16.37
N HIS A 416 -1.46 -13.41 17.44
CA HIS A 416 -0.91 -12.39 18.33
C HIS A 416 0.45 -11.82 17.91
N ARG A 417 1.13 -12.42 16.92
CA ARG A 417 2.58 -12.20 16.72
C ARG A 417 2.98 -10.75 16.46
N TYR A 418 2.16 -9.97 15.74
CA TYR A 418 2.46 -8.57 15.45
C TYR A 418 2.22 -7.68 16.66
N GLN A 419 1.26 -8.03 17.51
CA GLN A 419 0.99 -7.31 18.75
C GLN A 419 2.06 -7.55 19.80
N VAL A 420 2.75 -8.69 19.77
CA VAL A 420 3.96 -8.90 20.58
C VAL A 420 5.06 -7.93 20.16
N GLU A 421 5.30 -7.78 18.85
CA GLU A 421 6.26 -6.79 18.32
C GLU A 421 5.85 -5.37 18.70
N ALA A 422 4.57 -5.03 18.56
CA ALA A 422 4.02 -3.72 18.92
C ALA A 422 4.17 -3.43 20.42
N ALA A 423 3.79 -4.34 21.32
CA ALA A 423 3.95 -4.16 22.75
C ALA A 423 5.43 -4.08 23.16
N SER A 424 6.32 -4.81 22.46
CA SER A 424 7.77 -4.74 22.71
C SER A 424 8.35 -3.36 22.40
N SER A 425 7.82 -2.63 21.41
CA SER A 425 8.28 -1.29 21.06
C SER A 425 8.06 -0.23 22.15
N VAL A 426 7.20 -0.53 23.15
CA VAL A 426 7.00 0.32 24.33
C VAL A 426 8.24 0.34 25.23
N LEU A 427 8.99 -0.78 25.29
CA LEU A 427 10.17 -0.90 26.14
C LEU A 427 11.33 -0.06 25.58
N GLY A 428 11.75 0.96 26.34
CA GLY A 428 12.73 1.94 25.87
C GLY A 428 12.24 2.80 24.70
N GLY A 429 10.92 2.83 24.44
CA GLY A 429 10.32 3.56 23.34
C GLY A 429 10.38 5.08 23.48
N LEU A 430 10.16 5.76 22.36
CA LEU A 430 10.13 7.22 22.22
C LEU A 430 8.91 7.61 21.38
N TYR A 431 8.01 8.40 21.96
CA TYR A 431 6.99 9.11 21.20
C TYR A 431 7.65 10.30 20.51
N PHE A 432 7.55 10.40 19.19
CA PHE A 432 8.07 11.52 18.42
C PHE A 432 7.20 11.82 17.21
N ASN A 433 7.37 13.03 16.66
CA ASN A 433 6.71 13.48 15.43
C ASN A 433 7.76 14.03 14.47
N HIS A 434 7.39 14.21 13.21
CA HIS A 434 8.23 14.86 12.19
C HIS A 434 8.27 16.39 12.35
N THR A 435 8.45 16.90 13.57
CA THR A 435 8.35 18.33 13.90
C THR A 435 9.33 19.18 13.12
N LEU A 436 8.86 20.32 12.61
CA LEU A 436 9.72 21.40 12.15
C LEU A 436 10.05 22.38 13.28
N ARG A 437 11.02 23.28 13.07
CA ARG A 437 11.26 24.39 14.02
C ARG A 437 10.02 25.27 14.07
N GLY A 438 9.40 25.40 15.25
CA GLY A 438 8.15 26.15 15.44
C GLY A 438 6.89 25.38 15.02
N ASP A 439 6.94 24.05 14.98
CA ASP A 439 5.78 23.20 14.69
C ASP A 439 4.70 23.29 15.79
N VAL A 440 3.49 22.84 15.46
CA VAL A 440 2.36 22.72 16.38
C VAL A 440 2.33 21.37 17.11
N GLN A 441 3.07 20.38 16.61
CA GLN A 441 3.15 19.05 17.19
C GLN A 441 4.06 19.02 18.43
N LYS A 442 3.84 18.03 19.30
CA LYS A 442 4.60 17.86 20.53
C LYS A 442 6.04 17.43 20.26
N ASN A 443 6.95 17.88 21.13
CA ASN A 443 8.33 17.42 21.17
C ASN A 443 8.41 15.93 21.55
N PRO A 444 9.52 15.26 21.22
CA PRO A 444 9.72 13.87 21.60
C PRO A 444 9.65 13.64 23.12
N GLU A 445 9.04 12.53 23.53
CA GLU A 445 8.86 12.12 24.93
C GLU A 445 9.18 10.63 25.09
N ILE A 446 10.04 10.31 26.06
CA ILE A 446 10.33 8.91 26.40
C ILE A 446 9.07 8.28 26.98
N VAL A 447 8.77 7.05 26.57
CA VAL A 447 7.62 6.31 27.10
C VAL A 447 7.69 6.26 28.64
N PRO A 448 6.63 6.62 29.37
CA PRO A 448 6.63 6.63 30.83
C PRO A 448 7.00 5.27 31.44
N ALA A 449 7.78 5.28 32.52
CA ALA A 449 8.26 4.05 33.16
C ALA A 449 7.13 3.10 33.62
N SER A 450 5.97 3.63 33.99
CA SER A 450 4.78 2.83 34.32
C SER A 450 4.25 2.06 33.12
N GLU A 451 4.26 2.67 31.93
CA GLU A 451 3.80 2.04 30.69
C GLU A 451 4.78 0.96 30.22
N GLN A 452 6.09 1.23 30.36
CA GLN A 452 7.12 0.23 30.07
C GLN A 452 6.99 -1.01 30.98
N ARG A 453 6.75 -0.83 32.29
CA ARG A 453 6.51 -1.96 33.20
C ARG A 453 5.26 -2.75 32.83
N ARG A 454 4.17 -2.05 32.49
CA ARG A 454 2.93 -2.69 32.03
C ARG A 454 3.16 -3.51 30.75
N ALA A 455 3.93 -2.99 29.80
CA ALA A 455 4.28 -3.73 28.59
C ALA A 455 5.10 -4.99 28.91
N LEU A 456 6.09 -4.87 29.81
CA LEU A 456 6.88 -6.01 30.25
C LEU A 456 6.01 -7.09 30.91
N ASP A 457 5.07 -6.70 31.77
CA ASP A 457 4.18 -7.64 32.47
C ASP A 457 3.27 -8.43 31.51
N VAL A 458 2.84 -7.83 30.39
CA VAL A 458 2.00 -8.51 29.38
C VAL A 458 2.83 -9.37 28.41
N LEU A 459 4.11 -9.05 28.23
CA LEU A 459 5.03 -9.78 27.35
C LEU A 459 5.60 -11.05 27.99
N LEU A 460 5.74 -11.08 29.32
CA LEU A 460 6.20 -12.22 30.11
C LEU A 460 5.04 -13.18 30.42
#